data_AF-A0AAI9DBJ3-F1
#
_entry.id   AF-A0AAI9DBJ3-F1
#
_cell.length_a   1.000
_cell.length_b   1.000
_cell.length_c   1.000
_cell.angle_alpha   90.00
_cell.angle_beta   90.00
_cell.angle_gamma   90.00
#
_symmetry.space_group_name_H-M   'P 1'
#
loop_
_entity.id
_entity.type
_entity.pdbx_description
1 polymer ?
#
loop_
_entity_poly.entity_id
_entity_poly.type
_entity_poly.pdbx_seq_one_letter_code
_entity_poly.pdbx_strand_id
1 'polypeptide(L)'
;MSSGAKVITAFIREATTGVTPTSGKWSLLTRTSFGLKPTQNTSDNDEIGGSRMAQGKSLTTVDVGGDVGAKFRYGQHDDFLASCFGAEWSNDKLTMGDGRISFSVATYASDIGIASIARGCQVASMQIELPADGDITATVTFAGLDFESKADGTKYNSEPVNNAGELRYDFKSVTGLKLAGVQGGDGFCVDSASISFDNNLQTQRCIGTGSGFAGANISTTFTPSGSITLSWSKAAWEIWKKSMTGETIPFEFTLQNAEGAYKFEFPAVQVDGDWPDGGNTDIIQVQLNITAANTPPTITRIPPVKPDDK
;
A
#
# COMPACT_ATOMS: atom_id res chain seq x y z
N MET A 1 13.67 28.14 4.27
CA MET A 1 14.05 26.72 4.36
C MET A 1 13.04 26.03 5.27
N SER A 2 12.62 24.80 4.97
CA SER A 2 11.57 24.07 5.71
C SER A 2 12.13 22.83 6.40
N SER A 3 11.62 22.49 7.58
CA SER A 3 11.94 21.23 8.27
C SER A 3 10.92 20.15 7.92
N GLY A 4 11.39 18.92 7.68
CA GLY A 4 10.51 17.76 7.42
C GLY A 4 9.57 17.44 8.60
N ALA A 5 10.00 17.72 9.83
CA ALA A 5 9.19 17.49 11.04
C ALA A 5 7.95 18.41 11.15
N LYS A 6 7.92 19.49 10.37
CA LYS A 6 6.86 20.49 10.37
C LYS A 6 5.95 20.42 9.14
N VAL A 7 6.12 19.36 8.34
CA VAL A 7 5.25 19.02 7.23
C VAL A 7 4.18 18.06 7.71
N ILE A 8 2.93 18.51 7.66
CA ILE A 8 1.78 17.71 8.04
C ILE A 8 1.13 17.17 6.77
N THR A 9 0.77 15.89 6.77
CA THR A 9 -0.01 15.26 5.69
C THR A 9 -1.34 14.77 6.26
N ALA A 10 -2.43 15.11 5.57
CA ALA A 10 -3.76 14.65 5.92
C ALA A 10 -4.48 14.16 4.67
N PHE A 11 -5.46 13.28 4.86
CA PHE A 11 -6.31 12.80 3.78
C PHE A 11 -7.78 12.90 4.17
N ILE A 12 -8.62 13.02 3.16
CA ILE A 12 -10.07 12.94 3.28
C ILE A 12 -10.61 12.10 2.13
N ARG A 13 -11.60 11.28 2.42
CA ARG A 13 -12.28 10.47 1.41
C ARG A 13 -13.19 11.34 0.55
N GLU A 14 -13.12 11.15 -0.77
CA GLU A 14 -13.94 11.91 -1.73
C GLU A 14 -15.31 11.26 -1.91
N ALA A 15 -16.37 12.08 -1.96
CA ALA A 15 -17.71 11.64 -2.34
C ALA A 15 -17.88 11.55 -3.86
N THR A 16 -17.09 12.33 -4.59
CA THR A 16 -17.00 12.31 -6.05
C THR A 16 -15.54 12.41 -6.42
N THR A 17 -15.06 11.49 -7.25
CA THR A 17 -13.65 11.41 -7.64
C THR A 17 -13.15 12.74 -8.21
N GLY A 18 -12.04 13.23 -7.68
CA GLY A 18 -11.42 14.50 -8.08
C GLY A 18 -12.00 15.73 -7.36
N VAL A 19 -13.00 15.57 -6.50
CA VAL A 19 -13.63 16.68 -5.78
C VAL A 19 -13.40 16.53 -4.28
N THR A 20 -12.61 17.43 -3.72
CA THR A 20 -12.41 17.52 -2.27
C THR A 20 -13.74 17.90 -1.59
N PRO A 21 -14.24 17.11 -0.62
CA PRO A 21 -15.45 17.45 0.12
C PRO A 21 -15.30 18.77 0.88
N THR A 22 -16.34 19.61 0.84
CA THR A 22 -16.40 20.87 1.60
C THR A 22 -16.68 20.67 3.08
N SER A 23 -17.24 19.52 3.46
CA SER A 23 -17.49 19.11 4.84
C SER A 23 -16.96 17.69 5.07
N GLY A 24 -16.19 17.49 6.13
CA GLY A 24 -15.71 16.19 6.56
C GLY A 24 -14.50 16.30 7.50
N LYS A 25 -14.20 15.21 8.20
CA LYS A 25 -13.04 15.13 9.08
C LYS A 25 -11.84 14.68 8.26
N TRP A 26 -10.77 15.45 8.30
CA TRP A 26 -9.49 15.05 7.73
C TRP A 26 -8.79 14.10 8.70
N SER A 27 -8.27 13.01 8.18
CA SER A 27 -7.46 12.04 8.93
C SER A 27 -5.98 12.40 8.81
N LEU A 28 -5.27 12.43 9.93
CA LEU A 28 -3.82 12.65 9.95
C LEU A 28 -3.10 11.38 9.45
N LEU A 29 -2.26 11.54 8.44
CA LEU A 29 -1.40 10.46 7.95
C LEU A 29 -0.01 10.59 8.56
N THR A 30 0.29 9.77 9.56
CA THR A 30 1.65 9.67 10.10
C THR A 30 2.49 8.80 9.18
N ARG A 31 3.43 9.44 8.50
CA ARG A 31 4.24 8.82 7.43
C ARG A 31 5.73 8.90 7.73
N THR A 32 6.49 8.00 7.15
CA THR A 32 7.96 8.00 7.16
C THR A 32 8.54 8.62 5.88
N SER A 33 7.85 8.48 4.76
CA SER A 33 8.24 9.06 3.47
C SER A 33 7.03 9.66 2.74
N PHE A 34 7.27 10.49 1.72
CA PHE A 34 6.20 11.02 0.86
C PHE A 34 6.75 11.31 -0.53
N GLY A 35 6.30 10.51 -1.49
CA GLY A 35 6.67 10.60 -2.90
C GLY A 35 5.55 11.08 -3.81
N LEU A 36 4.35 11.36 -3.28
CA LEU A 36 3.22 11.81 -4.08
C LEU A 36 3.48 13.20 -4.69
N LYS A 37 3.64 13.24 -6.01
CA LYS A 37 3.99 14.45 -6.76
C LYS A 37 3.43 14.43 -8.18
N PRO A 38 3.22 15.61 -8.80
CA PRO A 38 3.02 15.70 -10.24
C PRO A 38 4.36 15.44 -10.97
N THR A 39 4.34 14.56 -11.96
CA THR A 39 5.47 14.29 -12.85
C THR A 39 5.07 14.69 -14.26
N GLN A 40 5.85 15.58 -14.86
CA GLN A 40 5.56 16.12 -16.18
C GLN A 40 6.25 15.30 -17.26
N ASN A 41 5.49 14.79 -18.21
CA ASN A 41 6.01 14.10 -19.37
C ASN A 41 6.43 15.10 -20.45
N THR A 42 7.57 14.84 -21.07
CA THR A 42 8.13 15.66 -22.13
C THR A 42 8.24 14.86 -23.41
N SER A 43 7.90 15.48 -24.54
CA SER A 43 8.27 15.00 -25.87
C SER A 43 9.50 15.77 -26.32
N ASP A 44 10.53 15.07 -26.78
CA ASP A 44 11.66 15.72 -27.44
C ASP A 44 11.19 16.35 -28.76
N ASN A 45 11.76 17.50 -29.10
CA ASN A 45 11.53 18.13 -30.40
C ASN A 45 12.63 17.67 -31.38
N ASP A 46 12.27 16.74 -32.27
CA ASP A 46 13.15 16.17 -33.30
C ASP A 46 13.13 16.96 -34.62
N GLU A 47 12.62 18.19 -34.61
CA GLU A 47 12.66 19.07 -35.78
C GLU A 47 14.11 19.41 -36.21
N ILE A 48 14.40 19.27 -37.50
CA ILE A 48 15.73 19.50 -38.08
C ILE A 48 15.89 20.98 -38.42
N GLY A 49 16.37 21.76 -37.46
CA GLY A 49 16.55 23.22 -37.58
C GLY A 49 17.80 23.71 -38.32
N GLY A 50 18.55 22.84 -39.01
CA GLY A 50 19.76 23.22 -39.75
C GLY A 50 20.97 23.62 -38.89
N SER A 51 20.90 23.44 -37.56
CA SER A 51 22.02 23.61 -36.63
C SER A 51 22.25 22.31 -35.84
N ARG A 52 23.43 22.14 -35.22
CA ARG A 52 23.75 20.95 -34.39
C ARG A 52 23.13 20.99 -32.98
N MET A 53 22.30 21.99 -32.68
CA MET A 53 21.65 22.16 -31.37
C MET A 53 20.27 21.50 -31.36
N ALA A 54 19.96 20.76 -30.30
CA ALA A 54 18.62 20.22 -30.05
C ALA A 54 17.61 21.35 -29.85
N GLN A 55 16.39 21.21 -30.40
CA GLN A 55 15.38 22.28 -30.43
C GLN A 55 14.48 22.33 -29.18
N GLY A 56 14.92 21.74 -28.07
CA GLY A 56 14.19 21.74 -26.81
C GLY A 56 13.18 20.60 -26.68
N LYS A 57 12.28 20.72 -25.70
CA LYS A 57 11.27 19.71 -25.37
C LYS A 57 9.91 20.37 -25.18
N SER A 58 8.86 19.69 -25.61
CA SER A 58 7.47 20.10 -25.40
C SER A 58 6.86 19.34 -24.22
N LEU A 59 6.12 20.03 -23.37
CA LEU A 59 5.45 19.45 -22.20
C LEU A 59 4.11 18.86 -22.66
N THR A 60 3.84 17.59 -22.37
CA THR A 60 2.66 16.90 -22.93
C THR A 60 1.57 16.68 -21.89
N THR A 61 1.90 15.94 -20.84
CA THR A 61 0.93 15.43 -19.85
C THR A 61 1.54 15.43 -18.47
N VAL A 62 0.70 15.37 -17.44
CA VAL A 62 1.10 15.35 -16.04
C VAL A 62 0.48 14.13 -15.37
N ASP A 63 1.32 13.26 -14.84
CA ASP A 63 0.89 12.14 -14.01
C ASP A 63 1.05 12.53 -12.54
N VAL A 64 -0.01 12.37 -11.75
CA VAL A 64 0.03 12.62 -10.31
C VAL A 64 0.07 11.27 -9.61
N GLY A 65 1.14 10.99 -8.88
CA GLY A 65 1.27 9.71 -8.21
C GLY A 65 2.53 9.60 -7.38
N GLY A 66 2.68 8.46 -6.70
CA GLY A 66 3.87 8.11 -5.97
C GLY A 66 3.58 7.39 -4.66
N ASP A 67 4.66 6.98 -4.02
CA ASP A 67 4.62 6.12 -2.84
C ASP A 67 4.62 6.93 -1.56
N VAL A 68 3.81 6.51 -0.60
CA VAL A 68 3.80 7.03 0.76
C VAL A 68 4.08 5.89 1.71
N GLY A 69 5.25 5.90 2.33
CA GLY A 69 5.64 4.95 3.37
C GLY A 69 5.14 5.38 4.73
N ALA A 70 4.67 4.42 5.52
CA ALA A 70 4.24 4.60 6.89
C ALA A 70 4.59 3.36 7.73
N LYS A 71 4.53 3.50 9.06
CA LYS A 71 4.55 2.34 9.96
C LYS A 71 3.14 1.79 10.11
N PHE A 72 2.98 0.48 10.14
CA PHE A 72 1.65 -0.13 10.26
C PHE A 72 1.12 0.05 11.69
N ARG A 73 -0.11 0.54 11.80
CA ARG A 73 -0.82 0.85 13.05
C ARG A 73 -2.28 0.49 12.91
N TYR A 74 -2.92 0.16 14.03
CA TYR A 74 -4.35 -0.11 14.08
C TYR A 74 -5.16 1.13 13.70
N GLY A 75 -6.18 0.96 12.86
CA GLY A 75 -7.10 2.02 12.42
C GLY A 75 -6.55 2.98 11.36
N GLN A 76 -5.23 3.17 11.26
CA GLN A 76 -4.66 4.21 10.38
C GLN A 76 -4.80 3.91 8.89
N HIS A 77 -4.60 2.65 8.51
CA HIS A 77 -4.52 2.23 7.11
C HIS A 77 -5.83 1.62 6.60
N ASP A 78 -6.88 1.61 7.42
CA ASP A 78 -8.14 0.93 7.12
C ASP A 78 -8.85 1.51 5.89
N ASP A 79 -8.85 2.84 5.76
CA ASP A 79 -9.42 3.52 4.59
C ASP A 79 -8.64 3.19 3.31
N PHE A 80 -7.30 3.10 3.40
CA PHE A 80 -6.46 2.73 2.28
C PHE A 80 -6.59 1.24 1.91
N LEU A 81 -6.75 0.36 2.90
CA LEU A 81 -7.05 -1.05 2.69
C LEU A 81 -8.41 -1.21 2.00
N ALA A 82 -9.44 -0.49 2.45
CA ALA A 82 -10.75 -0.44 1.80
C ALA A 82 -10.64 0.02 0.34
N SER A 83 -9.85 1.06 0.07
CA SER A 83 -9.62 1.52 -1.31
C SER A 83 -8.82 0.54 -2.15
N CYS A 84 -7.90 -0.21 -1.55
CA CYS A 84 -7.13 -1.21 -2.26
C CYS A 84 -7.99 -2.43 -2.62
N PHE A 85 -8.87 -2.86 -1.71
CA PHE A 85 -9.79 -3.98 -1.94
C PHE A 85 -11.05 -3.59 -2.73
N GLY A 86 -11.28 -2.29 -2.94
CA GLY A 86 -12.48 -1.77 -3.61
C GLY A 86 -13.77 -2.05 -2.83
N ALA A 87 -13.71 -2.14 -1.50
CA ALA A 87 -14.86 -2.48 -0.67
C ALA A 87 -14.84 -1.75 0.67
N GLU A 88 -16.03 -1.55 1.24
CA GLU A 88 -16.15 -1.10 2.62
C GLU A 88 -15.93 -2.24 3.60
N TRP A 89 -15.39 -1.89 4.76
CA TRP A 89 -15.40 -2.80 5.90
C TRP A 89 -16.83 -3.06 6.37
N SER A 90 -17.21 -4.32 6.51
CA SER A 90 -18.52 -4.75 7.01
C SER A 90 -18.34 -5.75 8.14
N ASN A 91 -18.88 -5.44 9.33
CA ASN A 91 -18.70 -6.25 10.55
C ASN A 91 -17.22 -6.63 10.78
N ASP A 92 -16.33 -5.64 10.68
CA ASP A 92 -14.88 -5.80 10.82
C ASP A 92 -14.20 -6.71 9.79
N LYS A 93 -14.89 -7.08 8.71
CA LYS A 93 -14.33 -7.85 7.60
C LYS A 93 -14.21 -7.02 6.34
N LEU A 94 -13.12 -7.22 5.63
CA LEU A 94 -12.86 -6.66 4.32
C LEU A 94 -12.64 -7.81 3.34
N THR A 95 -13.45 -7.81 2.29
CA THR A 95 -13.37 -8.74 1.16
C THR A 95 -13.29 -7.93 -0.12
N MET A 96 -12.72 -8.51 -1.17
CA MET A 96 -12.62 -7.83 -2.47
C MET A 96 -14.01 -7.41 -3.00
N GLY A 97 -14.10 -6.18 -3.49
CA GLY A 97 -15.25 -5.62 -4.20
C GLY A 97 -14.82 -4.88 -5.46
N ASP A 98 -15.74 -4.12 -6.05
CA ASP A 98 -15.56 -3.36 -7.30
C ASP A 98 -15.72 -1.83 -7.10
N GLY A 99 -15.82 -1.39 -5.85
CA GLY A 99 -16.00 0.00 -5.48
C GLY A 99 -14.77 0.87 -5.78
N ARG A 100 -15.02 2.03 -6.39
CA ARG A 100 -13.98 3.04 -6.61
C ARG A 100 -13.95 4.02 -5.44
N ILE A 101 -12.99 3.83 -4.55
CA ILE A 101 -12.75 4.74 -3.42
C ILE A 101 -11.59 5.65 -3.78
N SER A 102 -11.76 6.96 -3.59
CA SER A 102 -10.75 7.98 -3.90
C SER A 102 -10.57 8.94 -2.75
N PHE A 103 -9.39 9.56 -2.68
CA PHE A 103 -8.99 10.45 -1.61
C PHE A 103 -8.43 11.77 -2.15
N SER A 104 -8.65 12.81 -1.37
CA SER A 104 -7.91 14.07 -1.45
C SER A 104 -6.81 14.01 -0.40
N VAL A 105 -5.55 14.04 -0.82
CA VAL A 105 -4.36 14.00 0.06
C VAL A 105 -3.71 15.38 0.05
N ALA A 106 -3.72 16.05 1.20
CA ALA A 106 -3.17 17.39 1.38
C ALA A 106 -1.90 17.36 2.22
N THR A 107 -0.92 18.19 1.85
CA THR A 107 0.25 18.47 2.67
C THR A 107 0.34 19.95 3.02
N TYR A 108 0.91 20.24 4.18
CA TYR A 108 1.16 21.61 4.62
C TYR A 108 2.51 21.71 5.32
N ALA A 109 3.41 22.50 4.74
CA ALA A 109 4.70 22.84 5.33
C ALA A 109 4.57 24.15 6.11
N SER A 110 4.36 24.03 7.43
CA SER A 110 4.05 25.17 8.30
C SER A 110 5.16 26.22 8.42
N ASP A 111 6.42 25.85 8.19
CA ASP A 111 7.56 26.78 8.22
C ASP A 111 7.56 27.79 7.08
N ILE A 112 7.10 27.36 5.90
CA ILE A 112 7.19 28.13 4.65
C ILE A 112 5.83 28.54 4.11
N GLY A 113 4.74 28.07 4.73
CA GLY A 113 3.38 28.39 4.31
C GLY A 113 2.99 27.79 2.96
N ILE A 114 3.65 26.71 2.54
CA ILE A 114 3.32 26.02 1.29
C ILE A 114 2.39 24.85 1.58
N ALA A 115 1.27 24.82 0.87
CA ALA A 115 0.31 23.73 0.87
C ALA A 115 0.24 23.08 -0.52
N SER A 116 0.05 21.78 -0.56
CA SER A 116 -0.31 21.07 -1.78
C SER A 116 -1.47 20.12 -1.53
N ILE A 117 -2.21 19.79 -2.57
CA ILE A 117 -3.29 18.82 -2.54
C ILE A 117 -3.28 18.02 -3.84
N ALA A 118 -3.35 16.70 -3.69
CA ALA A 118 -3.62 15.78 -4.79
C ALA A 118 -5.06 15.27 -4.64
N ARG A 119 -5.87 15.33 -5.70
CA ARG A 119 -7.27 14.91 -5.71
C ARG A 119 -7.48 13.68 -6.60
N GLY A 120 -8.54 12.93 -6.33
CA GLY A 120 -8.82 11.69 -7.06
C GLY A 120 -7.78 10.60 -6.81
N CYS A 121 -7.07 10.64 -5.68
CA CYS A 121 -6.03 9.67 -5.36
C CYS A 121 -6.67 8.32 -5.05
N GLN A 122 -6.45 7.34 -5.91
CA GLN A 122 -6.80 5.95 -5.67
C GLN A 122 -5.55 5.16 -5.28
N VAL A 123 -5.73 4.14 -4.43
CA VAL A 123 -4.64 3.22 -4.07
C VAL A 123 -4.41 2.25 -5.23
N ALA A 124 -3.30 2.44 -5.95
CA ALA A 124 -2.88 1.58 -7.04
C ALA A 124 -2.32 0.26 -6.50
N SER A 125 -1.46 0.34 -5.48
CA SER A 125 -0.97 -0.83 -4.76
C SER A 125 -0.70 -0.50 -3.29
N MET A 126 -0.73 -1.53 -2.45
CA MET A 126 -0.33 -1.46 -1.06
C MET A 126 0.57 -2.63 -0.72
N GLN A 127 1.76 -2.34 -0.21
CA GLN A 127 2.70 -3.33 0.28
C GLN A 127 2.83 -3.24 1.79
N ILE A 128 2.76 -4.39 2.48
CA ILE A 128 3.03 -4.54 3.91
C ILE A 128 4.25 -5.45 4.05
N GLU A 129 5.26 -4.97 4.75
CA GLU A 129 6.51 -5.68 4.94
C GLU A 129 6.73 -6.00 6.42
N LEU A 130 6.96 -7.28 6.68
CA LEU A 130 7.22 -7.88 7.98
C LEU A 130 8.71 -8.27 8.01
N PRO A 131 9.60 -7.37 8.46
CA PRO A 131 11.02 -7.64 8.51
C PRO A 131 11.37 -8.62 9.65
N ALA A 132 12.53 -9.28 9.54
CA ALA A 132 13.08 -10.15 10.59
C ALA A 132 13.41 -9.40 11.88
N ASP A 133 13.70 -8.10 11.76
CA ASP A 133 13.97 -7.20 12.87
C ASP A 133 13.40 -5.81 12.56
N GLY A 134 12.75 -5.20 13.56
CA GLY A 134 12.15 -3.86 13.47
C GLY A 134 10.62 -3.81 13.33
N ASP A 135 10.11 -2.59 13.09
CA ASP A 135 8.67 -2.34 12.97
C ASP A 135 8.16 -2.64 11.55
N ILE A 136 6.93 -3.18 11.48
CA ILE A 136 6.20 -3.45 10.23
C ILE A 136 5.95 -2.13 9.48
N THR A 137 6.30 -2.13 8.20
CA THR A 137 6.13 -0.99 7.29
C THR A 137 4.97 -1.25 6.34
N ALA A 138 4.27 -0.18 5.97
CA ALA A 138 3.28 -0.17 4.92
C ALA A 138 3.63 0.92 3.90
N THR A 139 3.68 0.55 2.63
CA THR A 139 3.91 1.46 1.51
C THR A 139 2.64 1.48 0.68
N VAL A 140 2.06 2.67 0.54
CA VAL A 140 0.85 2.90 -0.26
C VAL A 140 1.21 3.69 -1.50
N THR A 141 0.96 3.11 -2.67
CA THR A 141 1.19 3.76 -3.96
C THR A 141 -0.11 4.39 -4.41
N PHE A 142 -0.11 5.73 -4.55
CA PHE A 142 -1.27 6.48 -5.01
C PHE A 142 -1.16 6.83 -6.48
N ALA A 143 -2.30 6.84 -7.15
CA ALA A 143 -2.48 7.40 -8.48
C ALA A 143 -3.63 8.43 -8.42
N GLY A 144 -3.29 9.71 -8.58
CA GLY A 144 -4.19 10.85 -8.53
C GLY A 144 -4.58 11.36 -9.92
N LEU A 145 -5.64 12.17 -9.95
CA LEU A 145 -6.15 12.79 -11.17
C LEU A 145 -5.83 14.27 -11.26
N ASP A 146 -5.59 14.94 -10.14
CA ASP A 146 -5.36 16.37 -10.10
C ASP A 146 -4.38 16.74 -9.00
N PHE A 147 -3.65 17.84 -9.19
CA PHE A 147 -2.70 18.37 -8.23
C PHE A 147 -2.70 19.89 -8.23
N GLU A 148 -2.86 20.49 -7.05
CA GLU A 148 -2.73 21.92 -6.82
C GLU A 148 -1.72 22.22 -5.72
N SER A 149 -1.07 23.37 -5.81
CA SER A 149 -0.23 23.90 -4.74
C SER A 149 -0.42 25.40 -4.59
N LYS A 150 -0.24 25.90 -3.36
CA LYS A 150 -0.29 27.32 -3.01
C LYS A 150 0.75 27.64 -1.95
N ALA A 151 1.19 28.90 -1.93
CA ALA A 151 2.21 29.41 -1.01
C ALA A 151 1.69 30.62 -0.19
N ASP A 152 0.38 30.68 0.04
CA ASP A 152 -0.31 31.79 0.70
C ASP A 152 -0.40 31.64 2.23
N GLY A 153 0.22 30.59 2.80
CA GLY A 153 0.16 30.29 4.24
C GLY A 153 -1.17 29.67 4.69
N THR A 154 -2.09 29.38 3.78
CA THR A 154 -3.36 28.73 4.12
C THR A 154 -3.28 27.21 3.88
N LYS A 155 -4.04 26.44 4.66
CA LYS A 155 -4.12 24.99 4.52
C LYS A 155 -5.23 24.58 3.55
N TYR A 156 -5.17 23.37 3.00
CA TYR A 156 -6.30 22.75 2.30
C TYR A 156 -7.15 21.85 3.23
N ASN A 157 -6.59 21.46 4.38
CA ASN A 157 -7.25 20.62 5.36
C ASN A 157 -7.86 21.46 6.51
N SER A 158 -8.97 20.97 7.07
CA SER A 158 -9.37 21.35 8.44
C SER A 158 -8.53 20.55 9.44
N GLU A 159 -8.50 20.95 10.71
CA GLU A 159 -7.65 20.32 11.75
C GLU A 159 -7.71 18.79 11.67
N PRO A 160 -6.61 18.13 11.27
CA PRO A 160 -6.63 16.70 11.01
C PRO A 160 -6.66 15.93 12.33
N VAL A 161 -7.51 14.92 12.40
CA VAL A 161 -7.67 14.05 13.56
C VAL A 161 -6.76 12.84 13.40
N ASN A 162 -6.00 12.50 14.45
CA ASN A 162 -5.27 11.25 14.48
C ASN A 162 -6.23 10.10 14.83
N ASN A 163 -6.49 9.22 13.86
CA ASN A 163 -7.32 8.03 14.05
C ASN A 163 -6.48 6.76 14.24
N ALA A 164 -5.15 6.88 14.30
CA ALA A 164 -4.24 5.75 14.48
C ALA A 164 -4.16 5.33 15.95
N GLY A 165 -4.01 4.03 16.20
CA GLY A 165 -3.49 3.52 17.48
C GLY A 165 -2.11 4.11 17.80
N GLU A 166 -1.80 4.21 19.10
CA GLU A 166 -0.52 4.73 19.56
C GLU A 166 0.61 3.69 19.36
N LEU A 167 0.28 2.40 19.40
CA LEU A 167 1.23 1.30 19.25
C LEU A 167 1.49 0.95 17.79
N ARG A 168 2.77 0.77 17.47
CA ARG A 168 3.23 0.25 16.17
C ARG A 168 3.22 -1.27 16.21
N TYR A 169 2.92 -1.90 15.10
CA TYR A 169 3.15 -3.33 14.95
C TYR A 169 4.63 -3.60 14.66
N ASP A 170 5.20 -4.57 15.36
CA ASP A 170 6.57 -5.04 15.21
C ASP A 170 6.59 -6.54 14.91
N PHE A 171 7.79 -7.10 14.70
CA PHE A 171 7.96 -8.54 14.50
C PHE A 171 7.28 -9.40 15.59
N LYS A 172 7.30 -8.96 16.86
CA LYS A 172 6.67 -9.70 17.98
C LYS A 172 5.16 -9.73 17.92
N SER A 173 4.57 -8.78 17.21
CA SER A 173 3.14 -8.71 17.01
C SER A 173 2.64 -9.71 15.97
N VAL A 174 3.52 -10.36 15.20
CA VAL A 174 3.17 -11.38 14.23
C VAL A 174 2.90 -12.69 14.97
N THR A 175 1.66 -13.17 14.90
CA THR A 175 1.20 -14.38 15.57
C THR A 175 0.38 -15.25 14.63
N GLY A 176 0.34 -16.56 14.92
CA GLY A 176 -0.53 -17.49 14.19
C GLY A 176 -0.25 -17.57 12.68
N LEU A 177 1.01 -17.38 12.26
CA LEU A 177 1.40 -17.60 10.87
C LEU A 177 1.29 -19.10 10.56
N LYS A 178 0.40 -19.44 9.63
CA LYS A 178 0.24 -20.81 9.14
C LYS A 178 0.34 -20.84 7.63
N LEU A 179 1.12 -21.80 7.14
CA LEU A 179 1.29 -22.06 5.71
C LEU A 179 0.91 -23.52 5.46
N ALA A 180 -0.03 -23.77 4.55
CA ALA A 180 -0.59 -25.10 4.30
C ALA A 180 -1.13 -25.82 5.57
N GLY A 181 -1.58 -25.05 6.56
CA GLY A 181 -2.07 -25.57 7.85
C GLY A 181 -0.98 -25.92 8.87
N VAL A 182 0.29 -25.78 8.53
CA VAL A 182 1.43 -25.95 9.46
C VAL A 182 1.72 -24.62 10.14
N GLN A 183 1.79 -24.62 11.48
CA GLN A 183 2.10 -23.44 12.27
C GLN A 183 3.59 -23.10 12.21
N GLY A 184 3.91 -21.86 11.89
CA GLY A 184 5.26 -21.31 11.98
C GLY A 184 5.77 -21.36 13.43
N GLY A 185 7.01 -21.79 13.62
CA GLY A 185 7.62 -22.05 14.93
C GLY A 185 7.66 -23.52 15.36
N ASP A 186 6.67 -24.33 14.96
CA ASP A 186 6.64 -25.78 15.26
C ASP A 186 7.18 -26.64 14.11
N GLY A 187 7.22 -26.11 12.87
CA GLY A 187 7.68 -26.82 11.68
C GLY A 187 8.72 -26.09 10.81
N PHE A 188 8.73 -24.75 10.82
CA PHE A 188 9.68 -23.89 10.11
C PHE A 188 9.78 -22.52 10.81
N CYS A 189 10.95 -21.90 10.76
CA CYS A 189 11.13 -20.50 11.16
C CYS A 189 10.86 -19.60 9.96
N VAL A 190 10.10 -18.52 10.18
CA VAL A 190 9.86 -17.46 9.19
C VAL A 190 10.82 -16.33 9.50
N ASP A 191 11.68 -15.98 8.56
CA ASP A 191 12.65 -14.92 8.73
C ASP A 191 12.05 -13.56 8.35
N SER A 192 11.40 -13.48 7.19
CA SER A 192 10.69 -12.28 6.75
C SER A 192 9.51 -12.64 5.87
N ALA A 193 8.53 -11.74 5.83
CA ALA A 193 7.41 -11.86 4.91
C ALA A 193 7.06 -10.48 4.32
N SER A 194 6.68 -10.46 3.05
CA SER A 194 6.14 -9.27 2.41
C SER A 194 4.86 -9.63 1.68
N ILE A 195 3.89 -8.73 1.69
CA ILE A 195 2.60 -8.91 1.04
C ILE A 195 2.30 -7.65 0.28
N SER A 196 1.91 -7.80 -0.98
CA SER A 196 1.54 -6.74 -1.88
C SER A 196 0.14 -7.00 -2.44
N PHE A 197 -0.68 -5.96 -2.43
CA PHE A 197 -1.98 -5.93 -3.07
C PHE A 197 -1.88 -4.96 -4.24
N ASP A 198 -1.95 -5.46 -5.47
CA ASP A 198 -1.85 -4.64 -6.68
C ASP A 198 -3.19 -4.62 -7.43
N ASN A 199 -3.73 -3.43 -7.69
CA ASN A 199 -4.94 -3.24 -8.49
C ASN A 199 -4.68 -3.11 -10.01
N ASN A 200 -3.41 -3.15 -10.40
CA ASN A 200 -2.91 -2.92 -11.77
C ASN A 200 -3.63 -1.74 -12.43
N LEU A 201 -3.55 -0.60 -11.74
CA LEU A 201 -4.32 0.58 -12.07
C LEU A 201 -3.77 1.24 -13.33
N GLN A 202 -4.63 1.43 -14.33
CA GLN A 202 -4.28 2.09 -15.58
C GLN A 202 -4.85 3.50 -15.64
N THR A 203 -3.99 4.47 -15.96
CA THR A 203 -4.37 5.86 -16.20
C THR A 203 -4.91 6.00 -17.62
N GLN A 204 -6.21 6.28 -17.76
CA GLN A 204 -6.83 6.59 -19.04
C GLN A 204 -6.76 8.09 -19.31
N ARG A 205 -6.20 8.46 -20.46
CA ARG A 205 -6.11 9.85 -20.92
C ARG A 205 -7.17 10.12 -21.97
N CYS A 206 -7.96 11.18 -21.77
CA CYS A 206 -8.97 11.60 -22.73
C CYS A 206 -8.44 12.81 -23.53
N ILE A 207 -8.28 12.65 -24.83
CA ILE A 207 -7.87 13.75 -25.73
C ILE A 207 -9.06 14.72 -25.87
N GLY A 208 -8.82 16.03 -25.73
CA GLY A 208 -9.82 17.09 -25.96
C GLY A 208 -10.42 17.72 -24.71
N THR A 209 -10.00 17.32 -23.50
CA THR A 209 -10.47 17.91 -22.23
C THR A 209 -9.75 19.22 -21.85
N GLY A 210 -8.70 19.60 -22.57
CA GLY A 210 -7.91 20.82 -22.31
C GLY A 210 -7.02 20.75 -21.06
N SER A 211 -7.08 19.66 -20.28
CA SER A 211 -6.22 19.40 -19.12
C SER A 211 -5.13 18.40 -19.48
N GLY A 212 -3.88 18.65 -19.07
CA GLY A 212 -2.78 17.70 -19.23
C GLY A 212 -2.84 16.48 -18.28
N PHE A 213 -3.82 16.42 -17.39
CA PHE A 213 -3.98 15.39 -16.37
C PHE A 213 -4.76 14.15 -16.86
N ALA A 214 -4.65 13.04 -16.12
CA ALA A 214 -5.39 11.82 -16.41
C ALA A 214 -6.91 12.04 -16.32
N GLY A 215 -7.68 11.46 -17.25
CA GLY A 215 -9.14 11.60 -17.30
C GLY A 215 -9.86 10.62 -16.36
N ALA A 216 -9.31 9.42 -16.18
CA ALA A 216 -9.81 8.44 -15.22
C ALA A 216 -8.72 7.42 -14.87
N ASN A 217 -8.79 6.88 -13.66
CA ASN A 217 -7.98 5.76 -13.23
C ASN A 217 -8.87 4.52 -13.15
N ILE A 218 -8.45 3.43 -13.81
CA ILE A 218 -9.21 2.19 -13.90
C ILE A 218 -8.37 1.06 -13.30
N SER A 219 -8.83 0.50 -12.18
CA SER A 219 -8.33 -0.75 -11.63
C SER A 219 -8.73 -1.91 -12.54
N THR A 220 -7.78 -2.78 -12.88
CA THR A 220 -8.02 -3.90 -13.80
C THR A 220 -8.07 -5.22 -13.05
N THR A 221 -6.91 -5.84 -12.82
CA THR A 221 -6.78 -7.11 -12.12
C THR A 221 -6.23 -6.87 -10.73
N PHE A 222 -6.96 -7.34 -9.71
CA PHE A 222 -6.43 -7.39 -8.35
C PHE A 222 -5.56 -8.64 -8.19
N THR A 223 -4.26 -8.43 -7.96
CA THR A 223 -3.29 -9.50 -7.78
C THR A 223 -2.66 -9.40 -6.38
N PRO A 224 -3.18 -10.14 -5.39
CA PRO A 224 -2.50 -10.33 -4.13
C PRO A 224 -1.28 -11.22 -4.35
N SER A 225 -0.11 -10.68 -4.04
CA SER A 225 1.16 -11.39 -4.11
C SER A 225 1.96 -11.16 -2.82
N GLY A 226 3.04 -11.91 -2.65
CA GLY A 226 3.92 -11.76 -1.51
C GLY A 226 5.17 -12.62 -1.63
N SER A 227 6.07 -12.47 -0.67
CA SER A 227 7.22 -13.36 -0.51
C SER A 227 7.36 -13.73 0.95
N ILE A 228 7.75 -14.98 1.21
CA ILE A 228 8.05 -15.47 2.56
C ILE A 228 9.39 -16.17 2.52
N THR A 229 10.29 -15.76 3.39
CA THR A 229 11.58 -16.43 3.60
C THR A 229 11.46 -17.36 4.78
N LEU A 230 11.75 -18.64 4.54
CA LEU A 230 11.65 -19.71 5.52
C LEU A 230 13.00 -20.39 5.70
N SER A 231 13.33 -20.78 6.93
CA SER A 231 14.43 -21.71 7.20
C SER A 231 14.16 -23.06 6.53
N TRP A 232 15.14 -23.62 5.83
CA TRP A 232 14.98 -24.90 5.14
C TRP A 232 14.78 -26.04 6.15
N SER A 233 13.64 -26.72 6.01
CA SER A 233 13.19 -27.79 6.90
C SER A 233 12.38 -28.80 6.08
N LYS A 234 12.07 -29.96 6.68
CA LYS A 234 11.22 -30.96 6.02
C LYS A 234 9.84 -30.41 5.65
N ALA A 235 9.26 -29.57 6.51
CA ALA A 235 7.99 -28.89 6.25
C ALA A 235 8.11 -27.87 5.10
N ALA A 236 9.19 -27.08 5.07
CA ALA A 236 9.46 -26.14 3.98
C ALA A 236 9.64 -26.87 2.64
N TRP A 237 10.30 -28.04 2.64
CA TRP A 237 10.43 -28.86 1.43
C TRP A 237 9.11 -29.44 0.94
N GLU A 238 8.22 -29.86 1.83
CA GLU A 238 6.88 -30.34 1.47
C GLU A 238 6.02 -29.24 0.83
N ILE A 239 6.17 -28.00 1.30
CA ILE A 239 5.52 -26.82 0.73
C ILE A 239 6.17 -26.46 -0.60
N TRP A 240 7.50 -26.42 -0.68
CA TRP A 240 8.23 -26.15 -1.92
C TRP A 240 7.87 -27.15 -3.01
N LYS A 241 7.73 -28.45 -2.71
CA LYS A 241 7.34 -29.44 -3.73
C LYS A 241 5.98 -29.15 -4.38
N LYS A 242 5.09 -28.45 -3.68
CA LYS A 242 3.80 -28.03 -4.23
C LYS A 242 3.93 -26.94 -5.30
N SER A 243 5.05 -26.22 -5.37
CA SER A 243 5.36 -25.32 -6.49
C SER A 243 5.46 -26.09 -7.80
N MET A 244 6.04 -27.30 -7.77
CA MET A 244 6.20 -28.15 -8.95
C MET A 244 4.88 -28.72 -9.47
N THR A 245 3.86 -28.83 -8.60
CA THR A 245 2.52 -29.32 -8.98
C THR A 245 1.51 -28.20 -9.22
N GLY A 246 1.83 -26.96 -8.83
CA GLY A 246 0.94 -25.80 -8.93
C GLY A 246 -0.27 -25.85 -7.99
N GLU A 247 -0.22 -26.71 -6.96
CA GLU A 247 -1.32 -26.92 -6.03
C GLU A 247 -1.50 -25.70 -5.11
N THR A 248 -2.74 -25.29 -4.88
CA THR A 248 -3.05 -24.15 -4.00
C THR A 248 -3.06 -24.55 -2.53
N ILE A 249 -2.45 -23.75 -1.67
CA ILE A 249 -2.45 -23.92 -0.21
C ILE A 249 -3.09 -22.72 0.47
N PRO A 250 -3.68 -22.88 1.66
CA PRO A 250 -4.10 -21.74 2.47
C PRO A 250 -2.88 -21.11 3.17
N PHE A 251 -2.88 -19.78 3.25
CA PHE A 251 -1.92 -18.99 4.01
C PHE A 251 -2.66 -18.01 4.92
N GLU A 252 -2.37 -18.03 6.22
CA GLU A 252 -2.94 -17.08 7.18
C GLU A 252 -1.86 -16.54 8.12
N PHE A 253 -1.99 -15.29 8.53
CA PHE A 253 -1.20 -14.72 9.62
C PHE A 253 -2.02 -13.64 10.35
N THR A 254 -1.68 -13.39 11.61
CA THR A 254 -2.33 -12.39 12.44
C THR A 254 -1.30 -11.38 12.94
N LEU A 255 -1.62 -10.09 12.81
CA LEU A 255 -0.90 -9.01 13.47
C LEU A 255 -1.69 -8.62 14.71
N GLN A 256 -1.15 -8.85 15.91
CA GLN A 256 -1.82 -8.60 17.18
C GLN A 256 -0.98 -7.70 18.08
N ASN A 257 -1.59 -6.64 18.59
CA ASN A 257 -1.03 -5.80 19.65
C ASN A 257 -2.09 -5.56 20.74
N ALA A 258 -1.78 -4.75 21.75
CA ALA A 258 -2.70 -4.43 22.84
C ALA A 258 -3.91 -3.57 22.42
N GLU A 259 -3.84 -2.89 21.27
CA GLU A 259 -4.88 -1.99 20.75
C GLU A 259 -5.81 -2.65 19.74
N GLY A 260 -5.45 -3.82 19.19
CA GLY A 260 -6.26 -4.57 18.24
C GLY A 260 -5.45 -5.56 17.41
N ALA A 261 -6.14 -6.38 16.62
CA ALA A 261 -5.51 -7.31 15.70
C ALA A 261 -6.09 -7.26 14.29
N TYR A 262 -5.25 -7.62 13.30
CA TYR A 262 -5.64 -7.89 11.92
C TYR A 262 -5.32 -9.33 11.58
N LYS A 263 -6.33 -10.10 11.20
CA LYS A 263 -6.16 -11.44 10.62
C LYS A 263 -6.21 -11.33 9.10
N PHE A 264 -5.17 -11.79 8.44
CA PHE A 264 -5.11 -11.89 6.98
C PHE A 264 -5.25 -13.36 6.59
N GLU A 265 -6.23 -13.64 5.73
CA GLU A 265 -6.57 -14.99 5.30
C GLU A 265 -6.52 -15.06 3.77
N PHE A 266 -5.61 -15.88 3.25
CA PHE A 266 -5.48 -16.20 1.84
C PHE A 266 -5.88 -17.66 1.65
N PRO A 267 -7.11 -17.94 1.17
CA PRO A 267 -7.64 -19.30 1.14
C PRO A 267 -6.95 -20.20 0.10
N ALA A 268 -6.49 -19.62 -1.01
CA ALA A 268 -5.82 -20.34 -2.08
C ALA A 268 -4.66 -19.50 -2.61
N VAL A 269 -3.44 -19.93 -2.27
CA VAL A 269 -2.21 -19.36 -2.80
C VAL A 269 -1.37 -20.41 -3.51
N GLN A 270 -0.79 -20.03 -4.63
CA GLN A 270 0.26 -20.79 -5.28
C GLN A 270 1.60 -20.30 -4.75
N VAL A 271 2.50 -21.25 -4.53
CA VAL A 271 3.87 -20.97 -4.09
C VAL A 271 4.82 -21.26 -5.22
N ASP A 272 5.81 -20.40 -5.38
CA ASP A 272 6.91 -20.56 -6.33
C ASP A 272 8.22 -20.22 -5.61
N GLY A 273 9.30 -20.94 -5.91
CA GLY A 273 10.57 -20.69 -5.27
C GLY A 273 11.66 -21.60 -5.79
N ASP A 274 12.89 -21.10 -5.77
CA ASP A 274 14.05 -21.84 -6.24
C ASP A 274 14.52 -22.87 -5.21
N TRP A 275 15.29 -23.86 -5.68
CA TRP A 275 15.98 -24.79 -4.79
C TRP A 275 16.99 -24.01 -3.93
N PRO A 276 16.92 -24.09 -2.59
CA PRO A 276 17.84 -23.35 -1.76
C PRO A 276 19.20 -24.05 -1.70
N ASP A 277 20.27 -23.28 -1.87
CA ASP A 277 21.66 -23.73 -1.71
C ASP A 277 22.45 -22.65 -0.95
N GLY A 278 23.49 -23.06 -0.24
CA GLY A 278 24.22 -22.17 0.66
C GLY A 278 25.64 -22.64 0.96
N GLY A 279 26.48 -21.73 1.46
CA GLY A 279 27.83 -22.04 1.88
C GLY A 279 27.90 -22.84 3.19
N ASN A 280 29.07 -23.36 3.53
CA ASN A 280 29.29 -24.21 4.72
C ASN A 280 28.94 -23.52 6.06
N THR A 281 28.84 -22.19 6.10
CA THR A 281 28.53 -21.41 7.30
C THR A 281 27.09 -20.91 7.34
N ASP A 282 26.32 -21.13 6.28
CA ASP A 282 25.05 -20.47 6.09
C ASP A 282 23.89 -21.32 6.60
N ILE A 283 22.92 -20.68 7.23
CA ILE A 283 21.63 -21.30 7.50
C ILE A 283 20.88 -21.31 6.18
N ILE A 284 20.61 -22.50 5.65
CA ILE A 284 19.90 -22.64 4.37
C ILE A 284 18.47 -22.10 4.56
N GLN A 285 18.10 -21.14 3.73
CA GLN A 285 16.79 -20.51 3.68
C GLN A 285 16.21 -20.64 2.27
N VAL A 286 14.89 -20.75 2.18
CA VAL A 286 14.15 -20.71 0.92
C VAL A 286 13.25 -19.50 0.90
N GLN A 287 13.29 -18.74 -0.19
CA GLN A 287 12.31 -17.70 -0.46
C GLN A 287 11.19 -18.31 -1.31
N LEU A 288 9.97 -18.29 -0.78
CA LEU A 288 8.76 -18.69 -1.49
C LEU A 288 7.97 -17.44 -1.87
N ASN A 289 7.84 -17.20 -3.16
CA ASN A 289 6.91 -16.23 -3.72
C ASN A 289 5.50 -16.80 -3.67
N ILE A 290 4.55 -15.99 -3.22
CA ILE A 290 3.17 -16.38 -3.01
C ILE A 290 2.30 -15.55 -3.94
N THR A 291 1.43 -16.21 -4.70
CA THR A 291 0.43 -15.54 -5.54
C THR A 291 -0.94 -16.12 -5.23
N ALA A 292 -1.88 -15.27 -4.81
CA ALA A 292 -3.25 -15.71 -4.56
C ALA A 292 -3.96 -16.08 -5.87
N ALA A 293 -4.72 -17.17 -5.87
CA ALA A 293 -5.41 -17.69 -7.04
C ALA A 293 -6.88 -17.98 -6.75
N ASN A 294 -7.76 -17.63 -7.71
CA ASN A 294 -9.18 -17.99 -7.79
C ASN A 294 -10.13 -17.53 -6.67
N THR A 295 -9.62 -17.20 -5.47
CA THR A 295 -10.43 -16.77 -4.33
C THR A 295 -9.82 -15.54 -3.68
N PRO A 296 -10.58 -14.46 -3.45
CA PRO A 296 -10.04 -13.24 -2.88
C PRO A 296 -9.61 -13.43 -1.42
N PRO A 297 -8.54 -12.76 -0.98
CA PRO A 297 -8.17 -12.75 0.43
C PRO A 297 -9.21 -12.01 1.26
N THR A 298 -9.28 -12.37 2.54
CA THR A 298 -10.12 -11.69 3.54
C THR A 298 -9.23 -11.10 4.62
N ILE A 299 -9.51 -9.85 5.01
CA ILE A 299 -8.89 -9.21 6.16
C ILE A 299 -9.96 -9.03 7.23
N THR A 300 -9.71 -9.53 8.44
CA THR A 300 -10.61 -9.35 9.59
C THR A 300 -9.92 -8.51 10.66
N ARG A 301 -10.54 -7.40 11.04
CA ARG A 301 -10.20 -6.63 12.24
C ARG A 301 -10.76 -7.35 13.45
N ILE A 302 -9.96 -7.41 14.51
CA ILE A 302 -10.37 -7.89 15.82
C ILE A 302 -10.17 -6.71 16.77
N PRO A 303 -11.25 -6.03 17.20
CA PRO A 303 -11.13 -4.94 18.14
C PRO A 303 -10.57 -5.44 19.48
N PRO A 304 -9.92 -4.57 20.26
CA PRO A 304 -9.40 -4.95 21.57
C PRO A 304 -10.58 -5.32 22.47
N VAL A 305 -10.44 -6.41 23.24
CA VAL A 305 -11.42 -6.76 24.27
C VAL A 305 -11.42 -5.63 25.30
N LYS A 306 -12.51 -4.87 25.40
CA LYS A 306 -12.65 -3.88 26.48
C LYS A 306 -12.63 -4.61 27.82
N PRO A 307 -11.98 -4.08 28.88
CA PRO A 307 -11.91 -4.74 30.18
C PRO A 307 -13.24 -4.99 30.91
N ASP A 308 -14.40 -4.62 30.35
CA ASP A 308 -15.67 -4.55 31.08
C ASP A 308 -16.66 -5.71 30.82
N ASP A 309 -16.26 -6.78 30.13
CA ASP A 309 -17.09 -8.01 30.01
C ASP A 309 -16.45 -9.22 30.71
N LYS A 310 -16.35 -9.13 32.04
CA LYS A 310 -16.20 -10.28 32.95
C LYS A 310 -17.11 -10.16 34.16
#